data_AF-A0AAW8M1L0-F1
#
_entry.id   AF-A0AAW8M1L0-F1
#
_cell.length_a   1.000
_cell.length_b   1.000
_cell.length_c   1.000
_cell.angle_alpha   90.00
_cell.angle_beta   90.00
_cell.angle_gamma   90.00
#
_symmetry.space_group_name_H-M   'P 1'
#
loop_
_entity.id
_entity.type
_entity.pdbx_description
1 polymer ?
#
loop_
_entity_poly.entity_id
_entity_poly.type
_entity_poly.pdbx_seq_one_letter_code
_entity_poly.pdbx_strand_id
1 'polypeptide(L)'
;MKDVEDAQPSQRQIPLIHHPAQTAPEPYKIVSVRLREAEFEAFTEQASEFGLTNNMALRVAARRIGGFVEIDMGTREVLEGILKSISEISRNIARMHATSMQSGAVDTAEFTKLRAEFGYEFARLDATLMSILNIAERRLDGRLRLQEAAK
;
A
#
# COMPACT_ATOMS: atom_id res chain seq x y z
N MET A 1 15.19 60.71 0.78
CA MET A 1 15.30 59.56 -0.14
C MET A 1 15.96 58.46 0.66
N LYS A 2 15.16 57.75 1.45
CA LYS A 2 14.58 56.41 1.18
C LYS A 2 15.63 55.29 1.25
N ASP A 3 15.86 54.88 2.49
CA ASP A 3 15.84 53.50 3.00
C ASP A 3 16.29 52.40 2.02
N VAL A 4 17.50 51.90 2.28
CA VAL A 4 17.98 50.61 1.77
C VAL A 4 17.34 49.54 2.65
N GLU A 5 16.26 48.95 2.15
CA GLU A 5 15.51 47.90 2.81
C GLU A 5 16.24 46.55 2.64
N ASP A 6 16.63 45.98 3.78
CA ASP A 6 17.24 44.66 3.93
C ASP A 6 16.40 43.57 3.25
N ALA A 7 16.97 42.94 2.22
CA ALA A 7 16.41 41.73 1.64
C ALA A 7 16.71 40.52 2.53
N GLN A 8 15.81 40.22 3.48
CA GLN A 8 15.82 38.95 4.20
C GLN A 8 15.48 37.77 3.26
N PRO A 9 16.25 36.67 3.27
CA PRO A 9 15.91 35.49 2.48
C PRO A 9 14.68 34.82 3.09
N SER A 10 13.62 34.73 2.26
CA SER A 10 12.36 34.08 2.58
C SER A 10 12.56 32.59 2.80
N GLN A 11 12.68 32.20 4.08
CA GLN A 11 12.58 30.81 4.51
C GLN A 11 11.17 30.32 4.17
N ARG A 12 11.02 29.62 3.05
CA ARG A 12 9.84 28.80 2.77
C ARG A 12 9.80 27.69 3.82
N GLN A 13 9.04 27.89 4.88
CA GLN A 13 8.64 26.81 5.78
C GLN A 13 7.88 25.78 4.96
N ILE A 14 8.53 24.66 4.67
CA ILE A 14 7.86 23.43 4.29
C ILE A 14 7.07 23.01 5.53
N PRO A 15 5.74 22.90 5.49
CA PRO A 15 4.98 22.50 6.67
C PRO A 15 5.47 21.12 7.11
N LEU A 16 6.00 21.05 8.34
CA LEU A 16 6.24 19.78 8.99
C LEU A 16 4.92 19.01 8.96
N ILE A 17 4.94 17.83 8.36
CA ILE A 17 3.84 16.88 8.40
C ILE A 17 3.54 16.66 9.89
N HIS A 18 2.43 17.23 10.36
CA HIS A 18 1.86 16.93 11.65
C HIS A 18 1.62 15.43 11.65
N HIS A 19 2.47 14.68 12.35
CA HIS A 19 2.12 13.35 12.79
C HIS A 19 0.98 13.56 13.78
N PRO A 20 -0.27 13.18 13.46
CA PRO A 20 -1.33 13.30 14.42
C PRO A 20 -0.90 12.53 15.67
N ALA A 21 -1.02 13.21 16.82
CA ALA A 21 -0.76 12.63 18.12
C ALA A 21 -1.40 11.24 18.20
N GLN A 22 -0.64 10.25 18.65
CA GLN A 22 -1.10 8.88 18.84
C GLN A 22 -2.38 8.88 19.69
N THR A 23 -3.52 8.76 19.02
CA THR A 23 -4.78 8.44 19.66
C THR A 23 -4.65 7.05 20.26
N ALA A 24 -5.05 6.89 21.52
CA ALA A 24 -5.11 5.58 22.15
C ALA A 24 -5.93 4.63 21.25
N PRO A 25 -5.50 3.38 21.06
CA PRO A 25 -6.19 2.46 20.17
C PRO A 25 -7.64 2.26 20.66
N GLU A 26 -8.60 2.45 19.76
CA GLU A 26 -10.00 2.19 20.09
C GLU A 26 -10.17 0.73 20.57
N PRO A 27 -10.98 0.50 21.62
CA PRO A 27 -11.21 -0.85 22.11
C PRO A 27 -11.95 -1.69 21.06
N TYR A 28 -11.55 -2.96 20.93
CA TYR A 28 -12.18 -3.90 20.00
C TYR A 28 -13.68 -4.06 20.29
N LYS A 29 -14.48 -4.15 19.21
CA LYS A 29 -15.89 -4.57 19.29
C LYS A 29 -15.97 -6.10 19.20
N ILE A 30 -16.89 -6.69 19.96
CA ILE A 30 -17.07 -8.16 20.02
C ILE A 30 -18.30 -8.56 19.20
N VAL A 31 -18.14 -9.58 18.37
CA VAL A 31 -19.22 -10.26 17.65
C VAL A 31 -19.23 -11.71 18.11
N SER A 32 -20.39 -12.22 18.53
CA SER A 32 -20.56 -13.59 19.01
C SER A 32 -21.47 -14.38 18.08
N VAL A 33 -21.09 -15.62 17.77
CA VAL A 33 -21.86 -16.53 16.91
C VAL A 33 -22.13 -17.81 17.69
N ARG A 34 -23.36 -18.34 17.59
CA ARG A 34 -23.71 -19.66 18.12
C ARG A 34 -23.68 -20.66 16.98
N LEU A 35 -22.94 -21.74 17.17
CA LEU A 35 -22.82 -22.83 16.21
C LEU A 35 -23.37 -24.10 16.85
N ARG A 36 -23.96 -24.98 16.04
CA ARG A 36 -24.19 -26.37 16.40
C ARG A 36 -22.85 -27.09 16.53
N GLU A 37 -22.83 -28.18 17.27
CA GLU A 37 -21.61 -28.98 17.48
C GLU A 37 -20.94 -29.38 16.16
N ALA A 38 -21.69 -29.93 15.22
CA ALA A 38 -21.17 -30.30 13.90
C ALA A 38 -20.62 -29.10 13.09
N GLU A 39 -21.25 -27.91 13.21
CA GLU A 39 -20.77 -26.70 12.54
C GLU A 39 -19.47 -26.20 13.16
N PHE A 40 -19.36 -26.29 14.49
CA PHE A 40 -18.15 -25.91 15.22
C PHE A 40 -16.98 -26.84 14.90
N GLU A 41 -17.20 -28.16 14.88
CA GLU A 41 -16.17 -29.15 14.55
C GLU A 41 -15.65 -28.96 13.13
N ALA A 42 -16.56 -28.88 12.16
CA ALA A 42 -16.20 -28.66 10.75
C ALA A 42 -15.43 -27.34 10.56
N PHE A 43 -15.87 -26.26 11.20
CA PHE A 43 -15.18 -24.97 11.12
C PHE A 43 -13.80 -25.01 11.78
N THR A 44 -13.68 -25.69 12.93
CA THR A 44 -12.42 -25.82 13.66
C THR A 44 -11.40 -26.63 12.87
N GLU A 45 -11.82 -27.74 12.27
CA GLU A 45 -10.97 -28.56 11.40
C GLU A 45 -10.40 -27.71 10.25
N GLN A 46 -11.29 -27.03 9.51
CA GLN A 46 -10.90 -26.16 8.40
C GLN A 46 -9.96 -25.03 8.85
N ALA A 47 -10.22 -24.38 9.98
CA ALA A 47 -9.34 -23.33 10.49
C ALA A 47 -7.96 -23.88 10.88
N SER A 48 -7.93 -25.05 11.51
CA SER A 48 -6.71 -25.68 12.01
C SER A 48 -5.79 -26.17 10.90
N GLU A 49 -6.33 -26.59 9.76
CA GLU A 49 -5.56 -26.98 8.56
C GLU A 49 -4.62 -25.85 8.08
N PHE A 50 -5.04 -24.60 8.28
CA PHE A 50 -4.24 -23.40 7.96
C PHE A 50 -3.54 -22.78 9.19
N GLY A 51 -3.51 -23.48 10.33
CA GLY A 51 -2.90 -22.99 11.56
C GLY A 51 -3.61 -21.78 12.20
N LEU A 52 -4.90 -21.60 11.91
CA LEU A 52 -5.70 -20.49 12.43
C LEU A 52 -6.53 -20.92 13.64
N THR A 53 -6.69 -20.01 14.60
CA THR A 53 -7.73 -20.16 15.62
C THR A 53 -9.10 -19.79 15.05
N ASN A 54 -10.17 -20.31 15.63
CA ASN A 54 -11.54 -20.00 15.21
C ASN A 54 -11.82 -18.49 15.19
N ASN A 55 -11.32 -17.75 16.19
CA ASN A 55 -11.44 -16.29 16.23
C ASN A 55 -10.67 -15.60 15.10
N MET A 56 -9.50 -16.12 14.71
CA MET A 56 -8.74 -15.58 13.59
C MET A 56 -9.45 -15.85 12.26
N ALA A 57 -9.96 -17.07 12.07
CA ALA A 57 -10.74 -17.43 10.88
C ALA A 57 -12.02 -16.58 10.75
N LEU A 58 -12.76 -16.38 11.84
CA LEU A 58 -13.93 -15.48 11.87
C LEU A 58 -13.56 -14.02 11.57
N ARG A 59 -12.42 -13.54 12.08
CA ARG A 59 -11.93 -12.19 11.79
C ARG A 59 -11.54 -12.02 10.32
N VAL A 60 -10.97 -13.05 9.69
CA VAL A 60 -10.71 -13.07 8.24
C VAL A 60 -12.03 -13.03 7.46
N ALA A 61 -12.99 -13.89 7.83
CA ALA A 61 -14.31 -13.91 7.19
C ALA A 61 -15.02 -12.55 7.29
N ALA A 62 -15.06 -11.95 8.48
CA ALA A 62 -15.67 -10.64 8.71
C ALA A 62 -15.00 -9.53 7.88
N ARG A 63 -13.66 -9.54 7.78
CA ARG A 63 -12.92 -8.57 6.95
C ARG A 63 -13.25 -8.72 5.46
N ARG A 64 -13.26 -9.96 4.95
CA ARG A 64 -13.59 -10.24 3.55
C ARG A 64 -15.03 -9.83 3.22
N ILE A 65 -15.99 -10.19 4.06
CA ILE A 65 -17.40 -9.81 3.90
C ILE A 65 -17.56 -8.27 3.95
N GLY A 66 -16.87 -7.59 4.87
CA GLY A 66 -16.87 -6.13 4.97
C GLY A 66 -16.10 -5.41 3.85
N GLY A 67 -15.44 -6.15 2.96
CA GLY A 67 -14.55 -5.63 1.92
C GLY A 67 -13.41 -4.79 2.47
N PHE A 68 -12.85 -5.18 3.62
CA PHE A 68 -11.63 -4.56 4.14
C PHE A 68 -10.44 -4.90 3.24
N VAL A 69 -9.54 -3.93 3.07
CA VAL A 69 -8.29 -4.16 2.33
C VAL A 69 -7.39 -5.04 3.17
N GLU A 70 -7.19 -6.28 2.72
CA GLU A 70 -6.09 -7.12 3.14
C GLU A 70 -5.01 -7.00 2.07
N ILE A 71 -3.88 -6.39 2.43
CA ILE A 71 -2.67 -6.46 1.62
C ILE A 71 -2.12 -7.87 1.87
N ASP A 72 -2.33 -8.78 0.93
CA ASP A 72 -1.73 -10.10 1.01
C ASP A 72 -0.20 -10.01 0.84
N MET A 73 0.50 -11.07 1.27
CA MET A 73 1.96 -11.12 1.21
C MET A 73 2.49 -10.96 -0.21
N GLY A 74 1.82 -11.51 -1.23
CA GLY A 74 2.24 -11.39 -2.62
C GLY A 74 2.15 -9.94 -3.14
N THR A 75 1.07 -9.25 -2.81
CA THR A 75 0.88 -7.82 -3.11
C THR A 75 1.96 -6.98 -2.44
N ARG A 76 2.29 -7.29 -1.18
CA ARG A 76 3.38 -6.64 -0.46
C ARG A 76 4.73 -6.87 -1.13
N GLU A 77 5.05 -8.11 -1.48
CA GLU A 77 6.29 -8.47 -2.18
C GLU A 77 6.41 -7.76 -3.53
N VAL A 78 5.31 -7.65 -4.28
CA VAL A 78 5.24 -6.90 -5.54
C VAL A 78 5.55 -5.42 -5.30
N LEU A 79 4.93 -4.78 -4.31
CA LEU A 79 5.20 -3.38 -3.96
C LEU A 79 6.65 -3.15 -3.52
N GLU A 80 7.19 -4.04 -2.66
CA GLU A 80 8.59 -3.98 -2.21
C GLU A 80 9.56 -4.12 -3.40
N GLY A 81 9.25 -5.02 -4.35
CA GLY A 81 10.02 -5.18 -5.58
C GLY A 81 10.02 -3.93 -6.45
N ILE A 82 8.84 -3.32 -6.68
CA ILE A 82 8.71 -2.08 -7.46
C ILE A 82 9.49 -0.93 -6.80
N LEU A 83 9.39 -0.77 -5.47
CA LEU A 83 10.14 0.24 -4.73
C LEU A 83 11.65 0.05 -4.85
N LYS A 84 12.12 -1.21 -4.83
CA LYS A 84 13.53 -1.53 -5.04
C LYS A 84 13.97 -1.13 -6.44
N SER A 85 13.23 -1.49 -7.49
CA SER A 85 13.52 -1.12 -8.88
C SER A 85 13.59 0.40 -9.06
N ILE A 86 12.58 1.14 -8.57
CA ILE A 86 12.55 2.61 -8.64
C ILE A 86 13.77 3.23 -7.95
N SER A 87 14.16 2.68 -6.78
CA SER A 87 15.33 3.15 -6.04
C SER A 87 16.64 2.88 -6.79
N GLU A 88 16.76 1.75 -7.47
CA GLU A 88 17.90 1.41 -8.33
C GLU A 88 18.00 2.35 -9.53
N ILE A 89 16.90 2.56 -10.24
CA ILE A 89 16.83 3.48 -11.39
C ILE A 89 17.20 4.91 -10.95
N SER A 90 16.67 5.37 -9.81
CA SER A 90 16.98 6.70 -9.27
C SER A 90 18.47 6.86 -8.93
N ARG A 91 19.10 5.82 -8.37
CA ARG A 91 20.56 5.82 -8.11
C ARG A 91 21.37 5.87 -9.40
N ASN A 92 20.94 5.16 -10.44
CA ASN A 92 21.61 5.17 -11.73
C ASN A 92 21.51 6.54 -12.41
N ILE A 93 20.34 7.18 -12.39
CA ILE A 93 20.15 8.55 -12.88
C ILE A 93 21.05 9.53 -12.12
N ALA A 94 21.13 9.43 -10.79
CA ALA A 94 21.99 10.29 -9.97
C ALA A 94 23.48 10.11 -10.28
N ARG A 95 23.93 8.86 -10.48
CA ARG A 95 25.31 8.55 -10.88
C ARG A 95 25.63 9.14 -12.25
N MET A 96 24.75 8.95 -13.22
CA MET A 96 24.92 9.49 -14.58
C MET A 96 24.96 11.03 -14.58
N HIS A 97 24.12 11.69 -13.76
CA HIS A 97 24.21 13.15 -13.57
C HIS A 97 25.59 13.57 -13.03
N ALA A 98 26.11 12.89 -12.01
CA ALA A 98 27.44 13.17 -11.48
C ALA A 98 28.57 12.97 -12.52
N THR A 99 28.50 11.89 -13.31
CA THR A 99 29.45 11.63 -14.40
C THR A 99 29.36 12.67 -15.51
N SER A 100 28.16 13.16 -15.85
CA SER A 100 28.00 14.23 -16.84
C SER A 100 28.56 15.57 -16.37
N MET A 101 28.46 15.87 -15.07
CA MET A 101 29.05 17.07 -14.48
C MET A 101 30.59 17.02 -14.52
N GLN A 102 31.18 15.83 -14.43
CA GLN A 102 32.64 15.64 -14.50
C GLN A 102 33.18 15.60 -15.94
N SER A 103 32.47 14.94 -16.86
CA SER A 103 32.93 14.73 -18.24
C SER A 103 32.44 15.79 -19.23
N GLY A 104 31.43 16.58 -18.87
CA GLY A 104 30.78 17.55 -19.75
C GLY A 104 29.88 16.93 -20.82
N ALA A 105 29.82 15.60 -20.91
CA ALA A 105 29.00 14.85 -21.86
C ALA A 105 27.91 14.05 -21.15
N VAL A 106 26.71 14.01 -21.74
CA VAL A 106 25.59 13.19 -21.24
C VAL A 106 25.38 12.03 -22.20
N ASP A 107 25.38 10.80 -21.67
CA ASP A 107 24.93 9.64 -22.42
C ASP A 107 23.40 9.68 -22.55
N THR A 108 22.95 10.28 -23.65
CA THR A 108 21.51 10.46 -23.94
C THR A 108 20.80 9.12 -24.20
N ALA A 109 21.52 8.08 -24.65
CA ALA A 109 20.96 6.76 -24.87
C ALA A 109 20.71 6.04 -23.53
N GLU A 110 21.67 6.09 -22.62
CA GLU A 110 21.53 5.56 -21.26
C GLU A 110 20.42 6.30 -20.50
N PHE A 111 20.34 7.63 -20.58
CA PHE A 111 19.27 8.41 -19.96
C PHE A 111 17.88 8.02 -20.49
N THR A 112 17.74 7.87 -21.81
CA THR A 112 16.46 7.50 -22.44
C THR A 112 16.02 6.11 -21.99
N LYS A 113 16.95 5.17 -21.85
CA LYS A 113 16.70 3.84 -21.31
C LYS A 113 16.22 3.90 -19.86
N LEU A 114 16.95 4.60 -18.98
CA LEU A 114 16.58 4.75 -17.56
C LEU A 114 15.21 5.43 -17.39
N ARG A 115 14.90 6.42 -18.25
CA ARG A 115 13.58 7.07 -18.27
C ARG A 115 12.46 6.09 -18.65
N ALA A 116 12.68 5.22 -19.65
CA ALA A 116 11.70 4.22 -20.05
C ALA A 116 11.47 3.17 -18.94
N GLU A 117 12.54 2.70 -18.30
CA GLU A 117 12.48 1.77 -17.16
C GLU A 117 11.73 2.39 -15.97
N PHE A 118 11.98 3.67 -15.66
CA PHE A 118 11.24 4.37 -14.62
C PHE A 118 9.75 4.46 -14.93
N GLY A 119 9.39 4.82 -16.18
CA GLY A 119 8.00 4.89 -16.63
C GLY A 119 7.28 3.55 -16.52
N TYR A 120 7.97 2.45 -16.84
CA TYR A 120 7.44 1.10 -16.71
C TYR A 120 7.13 0.75 -15.24
N GLU A 121 8.08 0.94 -14.32
CA GLU A 121 7.86 0.63 -12.90
C GLU A 121 6.79 1.54 -12.27
N PHE A 122 6.67 2.79 -12.73
CA PHE A 122 5.62 3.70 -12.28
C PHE A 122 4.23 3.25 -12.75
N ALA A 123 4.08 2.83 -14.01
CA ALA A 123 2.83 2.27 -14.51
C ALA A 123 2.44 0.97 -13.77
N ARG A 124 3.43 0.15 -13.44
CA ARG A 124 3.25 -1.08 -12.67
C ARG A 124 2.83 -0.80 -11.22
N LEU A 125 3.39 0.25 -10.60
CA LEU A 125 2.97 0.73 -9.28
C LEU A 125 1.50 1.17 -9.32
N ASP A 126 1.13 2.02 -10.28
CA ASP A 126 -0.23 2.53 -10.43
C ASP A 126 -1.26 1.41 -10.61
N ALA A 127 -0.98 0.45 -11.50
CA ALA A 127 -1.84 -0.73 -11.70
C ALA A 127 -1.99 -1.56 -10.41
N THR A 128 -0.90 -1.76 -9.66
CA THR A 128 -0.93 -2.49 -8.40
C THR A 128 -1.75 -1.75 -7.35
N LEU A 129 -1.60 -0.44 -7.24
CA LEU A 129 -2.40 0.40 -6.33
C LEU A 129 -3.88 0.39 -6.71
N MET A 130 -4.22 0.51 -7.98
CA MET A 130 -5.61 0.41 -8.44
C MET A 130 -6.23 -0.95 -8.13
N SER A 131 -5.46 -2.04 -8.28
CA SER A 131 -5.91 -3.38 -7.90
C SER A 131 -6.17 -3.50 -6.38
N ILE A 132 -5.35 -2.87 -5.54
CA ILE A 132 -5.54 -2.86 -4.08
C ILE A 132 -6.75 -2.01 -3.69
N LEU A 133 -6.92 -0.86 -4.37
CA LEU A 133 -7.94 0.15 -4.08
C LEU A 133 -9.30 -0.16 -4.67
N ASN A 134 -9.45 -1.24 -5.44
CA ASN A 134 -10.76 -1.72 -5.91
C ASN A 134 -11.57 -2.38 -4.77
N ILE A 135 -11.79 -1.61 -3.71
CA ILE A 135 -12.57 -1.89 -2.52
C ILE A 135 -14.05 -2.06 -2.88
N ALA A 136 -14.51 -1.35 -3.93
CA ALA A 136 -15.89 -1.38 -4.37
C ALA A 136 -16.31 -2.78 -4.88
N GLU A 137 -15.46 -3.42 -5.69
CA GLU A 137 -15.72 -4.77 -6.19
C GLU A 137 -15.70 -5.82 -5.06
N ARG A 138 -14.75 -5.71 -4.13
CA ARG A 138 -14.68 -6.61 -2.95
C ARG A 138 -15.86 -6.47 -2.01
N ARG A 139 -16.32 -5.23 -1.76
CA ARG A 139 -17.54 -4.98 -0.96
C ARG A 139 -18.80 -5.48 -1.66
N LEU A 140 -18.84 -5.41 -2.98
CA LEU A 140 -19.94 -5.94 -3.77
C LEU A 140 -20.00 -7.47 -3.64
N ASP A 141 -18.89 -8.18 -3.80
CA ASP A 141 -18.81 -9.64 -3.60
C ASP A 141 -19.25 -10.05 -2.19
N GLY A 142 -18.71 -9.40 -1.15
CA GLY A 142 -19.12 -9.66 0.24
C GLY A 142 -20.61 -9.44 0.49
N ARG A 143 -21.20 -8.37 -0.08
CA ARG A 143 -22.63 -8.10 0.00
C ARG A 143 -23.47 -9.13 -0.73
N LEU A 144 -23.05 -9.57 -1.92
CA LEU A 144 -23.75 -10.59 -2.69
C LEU A 144 -23.80 -11.92 -1.94
N ARG A 145 -22.68 -12.35 -1.35
CA ARG A 145 -22.64 -13.55 -0.50
C ARG A 145 -23.58 -13.48 0.70
N LEU A 146 -23.68 -12.31 1.33
CA LEU A 146 -24.66 -12.09 2.40
C LEU A 146 -26.11 -12.13 1.89
N GLN A 147 -26.38 -11.58 0.70
CA GLN A 147 -27.71 -11.64 0.08
C GLN A 147 -28.12 -13.06 -0.29
N GLU A 148 -27.19 -13.90 -0.74
CA GLU A 148 -27.44 -15.30 -1.03
C GLU A 148 -27.75 -16.09 0.24
N ALA A 149 -26.99 -15.87 1.32
CA ALA A 149 -27.21 -16.53 2.61
C ALA A 149 -28.48 -16.07 3.35
N ALA A 150 -29.02 -14.90 2.99
CA ALA A 150 -30.25 -14.36 3.58
C ALA A 150 -31.54 -14.83 2.90
N LYS A 151 -31.44 -15.60 1.80
CA LYS A 151 -32.57 -16.24 1.12
C LYS A 151 -32.85 -17.62 1.70
#